data_AF-A0A938CD31-F1
#
_entry.id   AF-A0A938CD31-F1
#
_cell.length_a   1.000
_cell.length_b   1.000
_cell.length_c   1.000
_cell.angle_alpha   90.00
_cell.angle_beta   90.00
_cell.angle_gamma   90.00
#
_symmetry.space_group_name_H-M   'P 1'
#
loop_
_entity.id
_entity.type
_entity.pdbx_description
1 polymer ?
#
loop_
_entity_poly.entity_id
_entity_poly.type
_entity_poly.pdbx_seq_one_letter_code
_entity_poly.pdbx_strand_id
1 'polypeptide(L)' 'MFGSAQFKVLRAGAYVPCAVTGERIPLGELRYWSVTRQEAYASPEASLEAERRARG' A
#
# COMPACT_ATOMS: atom_id res chain seq x y z
N MET A 1 6.23 -14.56 17.73
CA MET A 1 7.08 -13.64 16.96
C MET A 1 6.29 -13.24 15.72
N PHE A 2 5.69 -12.04 15.69
CA PHE A 2 4.83 -11.61 14.59
C PHE A 2 5.71 -11.24 13.40
N GLY A 3 5.57 -11.99 12.30
CA GLY A 3 6.34 -11.79 11.09
C GLY A 3 6.08 -10.42 10.50
N SER A 4 7.16 -9.68 10.26
CA SER A 4 7.16 -8.48 9.44
C SER A 4 6.51 -8.75 8.09
N ALA A 5 5.75 -7.78 7.57
CA ALA A 5 5.09 -7.87 6.29
C ALA A 5 6.14 -8.15 5.18
N GLN A 6 6.12 -9.35 4.63
CA GLN A 6 6.99 -9.75 3.52
C GLN A 6 6.26 -9.51 2.21
N PHE A 7 6.84 -8.66 1.35
CA PHE A 7 6.36 -8.48 -0.01
C PHE A 7 7.43 -8.96 -1.00
N LYS A 8 7.00 -9.60 -2.09
CA LYS A 8 7.88 -10.06 -3.17
C LYS A 8 7.70 -9.13 -4.38
N VAL A 9 8.76 -8.43 -4.75
CA VAL A 9 8.76 -7.57 -5.95
C VAL A 9 8.84 -8.46 -7.19
N LEU A 10 7.73 -8.58 -7.93
CA LEU A 10 7.65 -9.41 -9.16
C LEU A 10 8.26 -8.71 -10.39
N ARG A 11 8.29 -7.38 -10.40
CA ARG A 11 8.95 -6.55 -11.41
C ARG A 11 9.48 -5.30 -10.72
N ALA A 12 10.72 -4.92 -10.98
CA ALA A 12 11.29 -3.67 -10.49
C ALA A 12 10.62 -2.49 -11.20
N GLY A 13 9.41 -2.13 -10.77
CA GLY A 13 8.78 -0.85 -11.09
C GLY A 13 9.33 0.21 -10.15
N ALA A 14 9.66 1.39 -10.66
CA ALA A 14 10.18 2.47 -9.83
C ALA A 14 9.18 2.92 -8.74
N TYR A 15 7.88 2.65 -8.95
CA TYR A 15 6.79 3.04 -8.06
C TYR A 15 5.62 2.05 -8.15
N VAL A 16 4.76 2.07 -7.13
CA VAL A 16 3.42 1.46 -7.11
C VAL A 16 2.37 2.58 -7.03
N PRO A 17 1.25 2.51 -7.79
CA PRO A 17 0.20 3.50 -7.68
C PRO A 17 -0.57 3.33 -6.36
N CYS A 18 -0.95 4.44 -5.74
CA CYS A 18 -1.85 4.44 -4.60
C CYS A 18 -3.24 3.96 -5.02
N ALA A 19 -3.82 2.99 -4.30
CA ALA A 19 -5.15 2.48 -4.61
C ALA A 19 -6.28 3.51 -4.38
N VAL A 20 -6.04 4.54 -3.54
CA VAL A 20 -7.04 5.59 -3.26
C VAL A 20 -6.84 6.81 -4.15
N THR A 21 -5.61 7.32 -4.28
CA THR A 21 -5.32 8.58 -4.97
C THR A 21 -4.76 8.39 -6.37
N GLY A 22 -4.27 7.21 -6.73
CA GLY A 22 -3.54 6.95 -7.98
C GLY A 22 -2.12 7.49 -8.01
N GLU A 23 -1.64 8.13 -6.93
CA GLU A 23 -0.31 8.72 -6.86
C GLU A 23 0.79 7.66 -6.97
N ARG A 24 1.91 8.02 -7.59
CA ARG A 24 3.06 7.13 -7.75
C ARG A 24 3.88 7.09 -6.46
N ILE A 25 3.86 5.96 -5.76
CA ILE A 25 4.60 5.74 -4.51
C ILE A 25 5.91 5.01 -4.84
N PRO A 26 7.09 5.63 -4.69
CA PRO A 26 8.35 4.93 -4.85
C PRO A 26 8.44 3.73 -3.92
N LEU A 27 8.96 2.58 -4.39
CA LEU A 27 9.04 1.37 -3.57
C LEU A 27 9.89 1.57 -2.29
N GLY A 28 10.91 2.43 -2.33
CA GLY A 28 11.73 2.77 -1.16
C GLY A 28 11.00 3.65 -0.12
N GLU A 29 9.89 4.27 -0.51
CA GLU A 29 9.07 5.12 0.35
C GLU A 29 7.73 4.48 0.70
N LEU A 30 7.50 3.24 0.27
CA LEU A 30 6.27 2.50 0.55
C LEU A 30 6.19 2.12 2.03
N ARG A 31 5.41 2.90 2.79
CA ARG A 31 5.19 2.69 4.23
C ARG A 31 3.85 2.04 4.56
N TYR A 32 2.83 2.24 3.71
CA TYR A 32 1.46 1.82 3.97
C TYR A 32 1.01 0.80 2.92
N TRP A 33 0.83 -0.45 3.35
CA TRP A 33 0.41 -1.57 2.50
C TRP A 33 -0.66 -2.42 3.20
N SER A 34 -1.77 -2.68 2.53
CA SER A 34 -2.79 -3.63 3.00
C SER A 34 -2.47 -5.03 2.47
N VAL A 35 -2.14 -5.97 3.37
CA VAL A 35 -1.86 -7.37 2.99
C VAL A 35 -3.11 -8.07 2.44
N THR A 36 -4.26 -7.86 3.08
CA THR A 36 -5.53 -8.48 2.71
C THR A 36 -5.98 -8.08 1.31
N ARG A 37 -5.78 -6.80 0.94
CA ARG A 37 -6.22 -6.25 -0.35
C ARG A 37 -5.11 -6.17 -1.40
N GLN A 38 -3.86 -6.36 -0.98
CA GLN A 38 -2.66 -6.15 -1.80
C GLN A 38 -2.61 -4.76 -2.43
N GLU A 39 -2.95 -3.73 -1.64
CA GLU A 39 -3.04 -2.34 -2.07
C GLU A 39 -1.98 -1.47 -1.37
N ALA A 40 -1.39 -0.54 -2.13
CA ALA A 40 -0.45 0.46 -1.61
C ALA A 40 -1.15 1.81 -1.35
N TYR A 41 -0.72 2.51 -0.29
CA TYR A 41 -1.22 3.84 0.04
C TYR A 41 -0.08 4.85 0.19
N ALA A 42 -0.26 6.04 -0.41
CA ALA A 42 0.75 7.10 -0.41
C ALA A 42 0.85 7.81 0.95
N SER A 43 -0.25 7.82 1.70
CA SER A 43 -0.36 8.55 2.96
C SER A 43 -1.21 7.79 3.99
N PRO A 44 -1.08 8.09 5.29
CA PRO A 44 -1.92 7.49 6.31
C PRO A 44 -3.40 7.83 6.13
N GLU A 45 -3.72 9.01 5.59
CA GLU A 45 -5.10 9.41 5.26
C GLU A 45 -5.68 8.51 4.16
N ALA A 46 -4.89 8.22 3.12
CA ALA A 46 -5.30 7.29 2.06
C ALA A 46 -5.52 5.87 2.61
N SER A 47 -4.65 5.39 3.51
CA SER A 47 -4.85 4.10 4.18
C SER A 47 -6.13 4.09 5.02
N LEU A 48 -6.40 5.16 5.78
CA LEU A 48 -7.59 5.25 6.62
C LEU A 48 -8.88 5.32 5.80
N GLU A 49 -8.87 6.09 4.71
CA GLU A 49 -9.98 6.15 3.76
C GLU A 49 -10.26 4.77 3.15
N ALA A 50 -9.22 4.04 2.77
CA ALA A 50 -9.37 2.69 2.27
C ALA A 50 -9.97 1.75 3.32
N GLU A 51 -9.53 1.81 4.59
CA GLU A 51 -10.13 1.03 5.68
C GLU A 51 -11.60 1.38 5.93
N ARG A 52 -11.96 2.68 5.85
CA ARG A 52 -13.36 3.11 5.95
C ARG A 52 -14.22 2.52 4.84
N ARG A 53 -13.71 2.50 3.60
CA ARG A 53 -14.40 1.88 2.45
C ARG A 53 -14.56 0.38 2.58
N ALA A 54 -13.60 -0.31 3.18
CA ALA A 54 -13.64 -1.77 3.37
C ALA A 54 -14.53 -2.23 4.53
N ARG A 55 -14.91 -1.31 5.44
CA ARG A 55 -15.77 -1.60 6.59
C ARG A 55 -17.27 -1.40 6.31
N GLY A 56 -17.62 -0.84 5.15
CA GLY A 56 -18.99 -0.77 4.64
C GLY A 56 -19.34 -2.03 3.86
#